data_AF-A0A497HI51-F1
#
_entry.id   AF-A0A497HI51-F1
#
_cell.length_a   1.000
_cell.length_b   1.000
_cell.length_c   1.000
_cell.angle_alpha   90.00
_cell.angle_beta   90.00
_cell.angle_gamma   90.00
#
_symmetry.space_group_name_H-M   'P 1'
#
loop_
_entity.id
_entity.type
_entity.pdbx_description
1 polymer ?
#
loop_
_entity_poly.entity_id
_entity_poly.type
_entity_poly.pdbx_seq_one_letter_code
_entity_poly.pdbx_strand_id
1 'polypeptide(L)'
;MAKVIVDPVTRIEGHLGVTLETKDITTKTGTWTIVDKAYCHTNLFRGFEIILKGRDPRDAYFITPRICGVCHAVHGEASMQALDHAYGVTPPPAAVLIRNIMFAAFYCYDHMIHTYLLVGPELGILAKHPPMLPPVLGKEGVVKLGLGSSYAACVEMQRIANEVVALWGGKAPFPVCEYPGGVTVKPTLDRIAGTIARMSKVWHFAAKTMYNDILTLREQSAHIGEVVSSLLDIDFRGLEDLGPAYPYKLSYGLFPDHENYDDWVALQNGEPGRRKSAVIHAGAWDGDFKDFDLSKIKEYVKYSKYDDSCTGLHPSEGKTIPKKDKSGAYAWAKAPRYDDKPYEVGPFARMVNTFGLDWTFEAT
;
A
#
# COMPACT_ATOMS: atom_id res chain seq x y z
N MET A 1 -31.93 -2.17 -13.93
CA MET A 1 -30.57 -2.23 -13.36
C MET A 1 -30.70 -2.27 -11.86
N ALA A 2 -30.24 -3.35 -11.23
CA ALA A 2 -30.23 -3.45 -9.79
C ALA A 2 -29.01 -2.70 -9.24
N LYS A 3 -29.10 -2.26 -7.98
CA LYS A 3 -28.01 -1.59 -7.27
C LYS A 3 -27.61 -2.46 -6.09
N VAL A 4 -26.34 -2.85 -6.04
CA VAL A 4 -25.75 -3.56 -4.90
C VAL A 4 -24.94 -2.54 -4.10
N ILE A 5 -25.13 -2.49 -2.78
CA ILE A 5 -24.43 -1.58 -1.90
C ILE A 5 -23.67 -2.40 -0.86
N VAL A 6 -22.37 -2.17 -0.77
CA VAL A 6 -21.49 -2.75 0.26
C VAL A 6 -20.98 -1.59 1.12
N ASP A 7 -21.66 -1.34 2.23
CA ASP A 7 -21.26 -0.31 3.21
C ASP A 7 -21.65 -0.81 4.63
N PRO A 8 -20.67 -1.12 5.50
CA PRO A 8 -19.23 -0.92 5.31
C PRO A 8 -18.57 -2.00 4.47
N VAL A 9 -17.54 -1.62 3.72
CA VAL A 9 -16.50 -2.56 3.30
C VAL A 9 -15.67 -2.91 4.53
N THR A 10 -15.64 -4.19 4.91
CA THR A 10 -14.90 -4.68 6.09
C THR A 10 -13.50 -5.18 5.74
N ARG A 11 -12.64 -5.39 6.75
CA ARG A 11 -11.25 -5.86 6.61
C ARG A 11 -10.38 -4.93 5.75
N ILE A 12 -10.62 -3.64 5.94
CA ILE A 12 -9.80 -2.54 5.46
C ILE A 12 -9.56 -1.58 6.64
N GLU A 13 -8.64 -0.64 6.47
CA GLU A 13 -8.57 0.52 7.35
C GLU A 13 -9.62 1.57 6.92
N GLY A 14 -10.23 2.23 7.91
CA GLY A 14 -11.10 3.38 7.67
C GLY A 14 -12.54 3.03 7.27
N HIS A 15 -13.15 3.92 6.47
CA HIS A 15 -14.57 3.85 6.10
C HIS A 15 -14.74 4.00 4.59
N LEU A 16 -15.01 2.88 3.94
CA LEU A 16 -15.32 2.79 2.52
C LEU A 16 -16.70 2.16 2.33
N GLY A 17 -17.51 2.76 1.47
CA GLY A 17 -18.68 2.14 0.87
C GLY A 17 -18.46 1.95 -0.62
N VAL A 18 -19.07 0.92 -1.21
CA VAL A 18 -19.06 0.70 -2.65
C VAL A 18 -20.50 0.53 -3.13
N THR A 19 -20.91 1.36 -4.08
CA THR A 19 -22.13 1.15 -4.85
C THR A 19 -21.77 0.50 -6.19
N LEU A 20 -22.44 -0.59 -6.52
CA LEU A 20 -22.34 -1.27 -7.81
C LEU A 20 -23.67 -1.13 -8.54
N GLU A 21 -23.65 -0.61 -9.75
CA GLU A 21 -24.77 -0.72 -10.69
C GLU A 21 -24.56 -1.98 -11.53
N THR A 22 -25.59 -2.82 -11.62
CA THR A 22 -25.51 -4.09 -12.33
C THR A 22 -26.34 -4.10 -13.61
N LYS A 23 -25.90 -4.92 -14.56
CA LYS A 23 -26.65 -5.29 -15.76
C LYS A 23 -26.63 -6.78 -15.95
N ASP A 24 -27.65 -7.28 -16.62
CA ASP A 24 -27.69 -8.68 -17.01
C ASP A 24 -27.03 -8.86 -18.37
N ILE A 25 -26.29 -9.95 -18.53
CA ILE A 25 -25.76 -10.46 -19.79
C ILE A 25 -26.30 -11.85 -20.01
N THR A 26 -26.54 -12.22 -21.26
CA THR A 26 -26.95 -13.58 -21.63
C THR A 26 -25.80 -14.26 -22.36
N THR A 27 -25.40 -15.42 -21.86
CA THR A 27 -24.42 -16.32 -22.48
C THR A 27 -25.13 -17.62 -22.85
N LYS A 28 -24.43 -18.59 -23.46
CA LYS A 28 -25.06 -19.88 -23.82
C LYS A 28 -25.51 -20.68 -22.61
N THR A 29 -24.93 -20.43 -21.44
CA THR A 29 -25.21 -21.15 -20.19
C THR A 29 -26.31 -20.51 -19.35
N GLY A 30 -26.72 -19.27 -19.67
CA GLY A 30 -27.79 -18.60 -18.95
C GLY A 30 -27.71 -17.09 -18.97
N THR A 31 -28.50 -16.46 -18.09
CA THR A 31 -28.44 -15.02 -17.86
C THR A 31 -27.71 -14.76 -16.54
N TRP A 32 -26.72 -13.87 -16.58
CA TRP A 32 -25.81 -13.56 -15.49
C TRP A 32 -25.86 -12.07 -15.17
N THR A 33 -25.89 -11.74 -13.90
CA THR A 33 -25.79 -10.35 -13.45
C THR A 33 -24.32 -9.99 -13.25
N ILE A 34 -23.87 -8.94 -13.93
CA ILE A 34 -22.50 -8.42 -13.83
C ILE A 34 -22.49 -6.97 -13.35
N VAL A 35 -21.35 -6.52 -12.84
CA VAL A 35 -21.11 -5.12 -12.51
C VAL A 35 -20.91 -4.32 -13.79
N ASP A 36 -21.70 -3.25 -13.98
CA ASP A 36 -21.54 -2.29 -15.07
C ASP A 36 -20.75 -1.05 -14.63
N LYS A 37 -21.06 -0.55 -13.42
CA LYS A 37 -20.35 0.60 -12.83
C LYS A 37 -20.11 0.36 -11.35
N ALA A 38 -18.98 0.89 -10.87
CA ALA A 38 -18.62 0.88 -9.47
C ALA A 38 -18.32 2.31 -9.00
N TYR A 39 -18.83 2.65 -7.82
CA TYR A 39 -18.65 3.95 -7.18
C TYR A 39 -18.06 3.72 -5.78
N CYS A 40 -16.84 4.21 -5.57
CA CYS A 40 -16.16 4.14 -4.27
C CYS A 40 -16.47 5.39 -3.43
N HIS A 41 -17.13 5.20 -2.31
CA HIS A 41 -17.52 6.23 -1.35
C HIS A 41 -16.53 6.25 -0.18
N THR A 42 -15.65 7.23 -0.13
CA THR A 42 -14.80 7.44 1.05
C THR A 42 -15.54 8.30 2.05
N ASN A 43 -15.91 7.71 3.20
CA ASN A 43 -16.90 8.27 4.12
C ASN A 43 -16.28 8.99 5.33
N LEU A 44 -14.94 9.00 5.46
CA LEU A 44 -14.21 9.63 6.56
C LEU A 44 -13.42 10.87 6.10
N PHE A 45 -13.45 11.93 6.91
CA PHE A 45 -12.54 13.07 6.80
C PHE A 45 -12.11 13.56 8.20
N ARG A 46 -10.83 13.87 8.36
CA ARG A 46 -10.25 14.40 9.61
C ARG A 46 -9.50 15.72 9.46
N GLY A 47 -9.06 16.08 8.24
CA GLY A 47 -8.48 17.40 7.96
C GLY A 47 -7.06 17.64 8.46
N PHE A 48 -6.15 16.66 8.34
CA PHE A 48 -4.74 16.83 8.73
C PHE A 48 -4.04 18.03 8.06
N GLU A 49 -4.30 18.28 6.77
CA GLU A 49 -3.79 19.44 6.03
C GLU A 49 -4.25 20.78 6.64
N ILE A 50 -5.41 20.80 7.31
CA ILE A 50 -5.93 21.97 8.02
C ILE A 50 -5.29 22.08 9.41
N ILE A 51 -5.19 20.96 10.13
CA ILE A 51 -4.63 20.87 11.49
C ILE A 51 -3.16 21.33 11.54
N LEU A 52 -2.40 21.07 10.48
CA LEU A 52 -0.99 21.45 10.37
C LEU A 52 -0.76 22.96 10.19
N LYS A 53 -1.77 23.74 9.74
CA LYS A 53 -1.59 25.17 9.50
C LYS A 53 -1.28 25.91 10.81
N GLY A 54 -0.22 26.72 10.79
CA GLY A 54 0.23 27.51 11.95
C GLY A 54 0.92 26.69 13.04
N ARG A 55 1.17 25.40 12.83
CA ARG A 55 2.00 24.58 13.72
C ARG A 55 3.48 24.82 13.47
N ASP A 56 4.30 24.51 14.45
CA ASP A 56 5.74 24.38 14.22
C ASP A 56 5.98 23.26 13.19
N PRO A 57 6.76 23.47 12.12
CA PRO A 57 7.01 22.44 11.12
C PRO A 57 7.52 21.12 11.73
N ARG A 58 8.29 21.18 12.82
CA ARG A 58 8.83 19.99 13.50
C ARG A 58 7.75 19.13 14.16
N ASP A 59 6.59 19.70 14.48
CA ASP A 59 5.45 18.95 15.00
C ASP A 59 4.81 18.05 13.93
N ALA A 60 5.04 18.32 12.64
CA ALA A 60 4.44 17.57 11.55
C ALA A 60 4.76 16.07 11.64
N TYR A 61 6.00 15.71 11.99
CA TYR A 61 6.42 14.33 12.21
C TYR A 61 5.63 13.60 13.31
N PHE A 62 5.17 14.33 14.33
CA PHE A 62 4.36 13.73 15.40
C PHE A 62 2.87 13.68 15.04
N ILE A 63 2.41 14.62 14.22
CA ILE A 63 0.99 14.74 13.84
C ILE A 63 0.64 13.80 12.67
N THR A 64 1.39 13.82 11.56
CA THR A 64 1.05 13.10 10.33
C THR A 64 0.99 11.58 10.47
N PRO A 65 1.76 10.87 11.33
CA PRO A 65 1.58 9.43 11.53
C PRO A 65 0.18 9.06 11.97
N ARG A 66 -0.54 9.96 12.66
CA ARG A 66 -1.91 9.71 13.12
C ARG A 66 -2.91 9.71 11.97
N ILE A 67 -2.49 9.99 10.73
CA ILE A 67 -3.28 9.74 9.53
C ILE A 67 -3.62 8.24 9.43
N CYS A 68 -2.75 7.31 9.80
CA CYS A 68 -3.12 5.89 9.70
C CYS A 68 -2.36 5.02 10.70
N GLY A 69 -3.08 4.23 11.50
CA GLY A 69 -2.50 3.29 12.45
C GLY A 69 -2.01 1.98 11.86
N VAL A 70 -2.40 1.67 10.61
CA VAL A 70 -1.92 0.49 9.87
C VAL A 70 -0.60 0.84 9.19
N CYS A 71 -0.59 1.80 8.27
CA CYS A 71 0.65 2.31 7.65
C CYS A 71 1.39 3.31 8.54
N HIS A 72 1.60 2.94 9.81
CA HIS A 72 1.95 3.85 10.91
C HIS A 72 3.32 4.52 10.84
N ALA A 73 4.22 4.06 9.97
CA ALA A 73 5.52 4.67 9.76
C ALA A 73 5.54 5.70 8.61
N VAL A 74 4.80 5.46 7.52
CA VAL A 74 5.05 6.12 6.23
C VAL A 74 4.75 7.62 6.21
N HIS A 75 3.73 8.05 6.95
CA HIS A 75 3.40 9.47 7.03
C HIS A 75 4.43 10.27 7.85
N GLY A 76 5.09 9.62 8.82
CA GLY A 76 6.18 10.21 9.58
C GLY A 76 7.38 10.47 8.68
N GLU A 77 7.87 9.44 8.00
CA GLU A 77 9.00 9.58 7.07
C GLU A 77 8.71 10.53 5.91
N ALA A 78 7.53 10.49 5.31
CA ALA A 78 7.17 11.45 4.28
C ALA A 78 7.22 12.89 4.82
N SER A 79 6.75 13.11 6.05
CA SER A 79 6.89 14.40 6.72
C SER A 79 8.35 14.74 7.01
N MET A 80 9.17 13.76 7.40
CA MET A 80 10.56 14.00 7.74
C MET A 80 11.38 14.33 6.50
N GLN A 81 11.18 13.62 5.39
CA GLN A 81 11.81 13.94 4.10
C GLN A 81 11.40 15.33 3.60
N ALA A 82 10.14 15.72 3.79
CA ALA A 82 9.69 17.07 3.47
C ALA A 82 10.37 18.13 4.36
N LEU A 83 10.59 17.83 5.65
CA LEU A 83 11.32 18.71 6.56
C LEU A 83 12.81 18.78 6.23
N ASP A 84 13.45 17.65 5.94
CA ASP A 84 14.85 17.58 5.51
C ASP A 84 15.07 18.52 4.30
N HIS A 85 14.22 18.40 3.29
CA HIS A 85 14.23 19.28 2.12
C HIS A 85 13.96 20.75 2.49
N ALA A 86 12.95 21.04 3.32
CA ALA A 86 12.61 22.41 3.71
C ALA A 86 13.71 23.10 4.56
N TYR A 87 14.46 22.34 5.36
CA TYR A 87 15.60 22.84 6.13
C TYR A 87 16.91 22.84 5.31
N GLY A 88 16.91 22.29 4.10
CA GLY A 88 18.11 22.19 3.26
C GLY A 88 19.17 21.25 3.86
N VAL A 89 18.73 20.20 4.56
CA VAL A 89 19.62 19.23 5.23
C VAL A 89 19.51 17.86 4.58
N THR A 90 20.65 17.21 4.38
CA THR A 90 20.72 15.82 3.93
C THR A 90 21.08 14.92 5.11
N PRO A 91 20.31 13.88 5.41
CA PRO A 91 20.64 12.95 6.49
C PRO A 91 21.97 12.22 6.19
N PRO A 92 22.81 11.96 7.21
CA PRO A 92 24.03 11.18 7.01
C PRO A 92 23.70 9.73 6.64
N PRO A 93 24.61 9.00 5.97
CA PRO A 93 24.38 7.62 5.53
C PRO A 93 23.81 6.69 6.61
N ALA A 94 24.36 6.76 7.83
CA ALA A 94 23.89 5.95 8.94
C ALA A 94 22.40 6.22 9.29
N ALA A 95 21.94 7.47 9.18
CA ALA A 95 20.54 7.81 9.45
C ALA A 95 19.62 7.30 8.34
N VAL A 96 20.03 7.40 7.07
CA VAL A 96 19.30 6.82 5.93
C VAL A 96 19.15 5.33 6.10
N LEU A 97 20.22 4.63 6.48
CA LEU A 97 20.18 3.19 6.71
C LEU A 97 19.24 2.81 7.87
N ILE A 98 19.25 3.56 8.98
CA ILE A 98 18.34 3.33 10.11
C ILE A 98 16.88 3.52 9.70
N ARG A 99 16.57 4.60 8.96
CA ARG A 99 15.23 4.82 8.39
C ARG A 99 14.83 3.65 7.49
N ASN A 100 15.73 3.20 6.60
CA ASN A 100 15.49 2.04 5.74
C ASN A 100 15.20 0.75 6.54
N ILE A 101 15.94 0.47 7.62
CA ILE A 101 15.70 -0.71 8.48
C ILE A 101 14.30 -0.66 9.11
N MET A 102 13.93 0.48 9.68
CA MET A 102 12.58 0.68 10.25
C MET A 102 11.49 0.50 9.20
N PHE A 103 11.69 1.10 8.03
CA PHE A 103 10.74 1.05 6.94
C PHE A 103 10.61 -0.36 6.37
N ALA A 104 11.70 -1.09 6.21
CA ALA A 104 11.66 -2.46 5.70
C ALA A 104 10.89 -3.37 6.67
N ALA A 105 11.15 -3.26 7.98
CA ALA A 105 10.40 -4.00 8.99
C ALA A 105 8.90 -3.64 8.99
N PHE A 106 8.56 -2.36 8.84
CA PHE A 106 7.19 -1.89 8.67
C PHE A 106 6.52 -2.46 7.40
N TYR A 107 7.21 -2.46 6.25
CA TYR A 107 6.67 -3.03 5.00
C TYR A 107 6.41 -4.53 5.13
N CYS A 108 7.31 -5.28 5.77
CA CYS A 108 7.08 -6.69 6.08
C CYS A 108 5.84 -6.87 6.97
N TYR A 109 5.70 -6.07 8.03
CA TYR A 109 4.51 -6.07 8.88
C TYR A 109 3.22 -5.87 8.06
N ASP A 110 3.16 -4.79 7.29
CA ASP A 110 1.95 -4.36 6.58
C ASP A 110 1.54 -5.38 5.51
N HIS A 111 2.49 -5.85 4.70
CA HIS A 111 2.20 -6.86 3.66
C HIS A 111 1.76 -8.20 4.25
N MET A 112 2.35 -8.64 5.37
CA MET A 112 1.91 -9.87 6.05
C MET A 112 0.46 -9.74 6.54
N ILE A 113 0.13 -8.66 7.26
CA ILE A 113 -1.22 -8.51 7.80
C ILE A 113 -2.25 -8.31 6.68
N HIS A 114 -1.88 -7.63 5.60
CA HIS A 114 -2.76 -7.50 4.44
C HIS A 114 -3.07 -8.87 3.84
N THR A 115 -2.04 -9.65 3.52
CA THR A 115 -2.18 -10.95 2.88
C THR A 115 -2.97 -11.95 3.72
N TYR A 116 -2.79 -11.96 5.05
CA TYR A 116 -3.38 -12.99 5.90
C TYR A 116 -4.58 -12.52 6.72
N LEU A 117 -4.48 -11.35 7.37
CA LEU A 117 -5.52 -10.88 8.29
C LEU A 117 -6.62 -10.06 7.59
N LEU A 118 -6.30 -9.45 6.44
CA LEU A 118 -7.26 -8.67 5.67
C LEU A 118 -7.88 -9.49 4.54
N VAL A 119 -7.15 -9.75 3.46
CA VAL A 119 -7.66 -10.46 2.25
C VAL A 119 -7.51 -11.99 2.33
N GLY A 120 -6.71 -12.49 3.26
CA GLY A 120 -6.42 -13.91 3.42
C GLY A 120 -7.65 -14.81 3.54
N PRO A 121 -8.71 -14.43 4.28
CA PRO A 121 -9.92 -15.22 4.35
C PRO A 121 -10.62 -15.41 3.00
N GLU A 122 -10.69 -14.41 2.12
CA GLU A 122 -11.22 -14.59 0.75
C GLU A 122 -10.31 -15.48 -0.08
N LEU A 123 -9.00 -15.22 -0.06
CA LEU A 123 -8.05 -16.00 -0.85
C LEU A 123 -8.08 -17.48 -0.45
N GLY A 124 -8.15 -17.76 0.85
CA GLY A 124 -8.28 -19.12 1.38
C GLY A 124 -9.59 -19.80 0.95
N ILE A 125 -10.71 -19.07 0.84
CA ILE A 125 -11.97 -19.63 0.34
C ILE A 125 -11.86 -19.93 -1.15
N LEU A 126 -11.41 -18.95 -1.94
CA LEU A 126 -11.31 -19.04 -3.40
C LEU A 126 -10.38 -20.19 -3.81
N ALA A 127 -9.22 -20.30 -3.17
CA ALA A 127 -8.24 -21.33 -3.46
C ALA A 127 -8.46 -22.64 -2.70
N LYS A 128 -9.54 -22.77 -1.92
CA LYS A 128 -9.73 -23.91 -1.01
C LYS A 128 -8.46 -24.22 -0.21
N HIS A 129 -7.78 -23.18 0.26
CA HIS A 129 -6.50 -23.25 0.96
C HIS A 129 -6.70 -22.94 2.45
N PRO A 130 -6.92 -23.95 3.30
CA PRO A 130 -7.30 -23.73 4.69
C PRO A 130 -6.29 -22.98 5.57
N PRO A 131 -4.96 -23.07 5.39
CA PRO A 131 -3.98 -22.34 6.19
C PRO A 131 -4.17 -20.81 6.21
N MET A 132 -4.77 -20.23 5.16
CA MET A 132 -5.02 -18.79 5.06
C MET A 132 -6.35 -18.35 5.69
N LEU A 133 -7.25 -19.29 6.00
CA LEU A 133 -8.53 -18.98 6.64
C LEU A 133 -8.34 -18.62 8.12
N PRO A 134 -9.24 -17.81 8.70
CA PRO A 134 -9.30 -17.67 10.15
C PRO A 134 -9.46 -19.05 10.80
N PRO A 135 -8.86 -19.31 11.98
CA PRO A 135 -8.91 -20.61 12.63
C PRO A 135 -10.31 -20.89 13.20
N VAL A 136 -11.27 -21.31 12.35
CA VAL A 136 -12.68 -21.55 12.70
C VAL A 136 -12.86 -22.59 13.80
N LEU A 137 -11.97 -23.59 13.85
CA LEU A 137 -11.94 -24.65 14.87
C LEU A 137 -10.98 -24.34 16.04
N GLY A 138 -10.55 -23.08 16.17
CA GLY A 138 -9.64 -22.64 17.22
C GLY A 138 -8.27 -23.31 17.18
N LYS A 139 -7.54 -23.24 18.31
CA LYS A 139 -6.18 -23.78 18.44
C LYS A 139 -6.11 -25.29 18.15
N GLU A 140 -7.13 -26.05 18.54
CA GLU A 140 -7.18 -27.49 18.28
C GLU A 140 -7.27 -27.81 16.79
N GLY A 141 -8.06 -27.05 16.02
CA GLY A 141 -8.14 -27.19 14.57
C GLY A 141 -6.83 -26.87 13.86
N VAL A 142 -6.12 -25.83 14.33
CA VAL A 142 -4.78 -25.50 13.81
C VAL A 142 -3.81 -26.66 14.07
N VAL A 143 -3.77 -27.18 15.30
CA VAL A 143 -2.82 -28.25 15.68
C VAL A 143 -3.12 -29.57 14.98
N LYS A 144 -4.39 -29.97 14.90
CA LYS A 144 -4.79 -31.29 14.38
C LYS A 144 -4.88 -31.32 12.85
N LEU A 145 -5.25 -30.22 12.22
CA LEU A 145 -5.66 -30.18 10.81
C LEU A 145 -4.95 -29.09 9.99
N GLY A 146 -4.14 -28.24 10.60
CA GLY A 146 -3.45 -27.13 9.92
C GLY A 146 -4.37 -26.01 9.42
N LEU A 147 -5.66 -26.01 9.78
CA LEU A 147 -6.62 -25.01 9.31
C LEU A 147 -6.34 -23.67 9.99
N GLY A 148 -6.00 -22.65 9.20
CA GLY A 148 -5.63 -21.32 9.66
C GLY A 148 -4.23 -21.20 10.27
N SER A 149 -3.33 -22.15 9.98
CA SER A 149 -1.96 -22.13 10.51
C SER A 149 -1.14 -20.92 10.03
N SER A 150 -1.18 -20.58 8.74
CA SER A 150 -0.50 -19.40 8.19
C SER A 150 -1.11 -18.10 8.72
N TYR A 151 -2.45 -18.04 8.82
CA TYR A 151 -3.16 -16.92 9.45
C TYR A 151 -2.68 -16.71 10.90
N ALA A 152 -2.64 -17.77 11.71
CA ALA A 152 -2.20 -17.70 13.10
C ALA A 152 -0.71 -17.33 13.22
N ALA A 153 0.15 -17.89 12.37
CA ALA A 153 1.56 -17.55 12.32
C ALA A 153 1.80 -16.07 11.98
N CYS A 154 1.01 -15.50 11.07
CA CYS A 154 1.06 -14.07 10.75
C CYS A 154 0.86 -13.19 11.99
N VAL A 155 -0.07 -13.54 12.89
CA VAL A 155 -0.33 -12.78 14.13
C VAL A 155 0.92 -12.64 15.00
N GLU A 156 1.78 -13.68 15.03
CA GLU A 156 3.05 -13.62 15.74
C GLU A 156 4.12 -12.86 14.92
N MET A 157 4.26 -13.14 13.63
CA MET A 157 5.31 -12.56 12.79
C MET A 157 5.15 -11.04 12.62
N GLN A 158 3.92 -10.56 12.48
CA GLN A 158 3.63 -9.12 12.41
C GLN A 158 4.09 -8.40 13.69
N ARG A 159 3.94 -9.05 14.86
CA ARG A 159 4.38 -8.51 16.15
C ARG A 159 5.90 -8.41 16.21
N ILE A 160 6.61 -9.44 15.74
CA ILE A 160 8.07 -9.46 15.67
C ILE A 160 8.61 -8.38 14.72
N ALA A 161 7.98 -8.17 13.58
CA ALA A 161 8.33 -7.08 12.67
C ALA A 161 8.16 -5.70 13.34
N ASN A 162 7.05 -5.48 14.07
CA ASN A 162 6.85 -4.26 14.85
C ASN A 162 7.82 -4.10 16.04
N GLU A 163 8.34 -5.19 16.63
CA GLU A 163 9.40 -5.09 17.63
C GLU A 163 10.67 -4.45 17.04
N VAL A 164 10.99 -4.71 15.77
CA VAL A 164 12.12 -4.06 15.09
C VAL A 164 11.83 -2.58 14.88
N VAL A 165 10.60 -2.23 14.45
CA VAL A 165 10.20 -0.81 14.36
C VAL A 165 10.32 -0.13 15.73
N ALA A 166 9.92 -0.78 16.82
CA ALA A 166 10.06 -0.24 18.18
C ALA A 166 11.52 -0.16 18.65
N LEU A 167 12.37 -1.11 18.28
CA LEU A 167 13.79 -1.14 18.65
C LEU A 167 14.57 0.08 18.13
N TRP A 168 14.24 0.53 16.93
CA TRP A 168 14.85 1.70 16.28
C TRP A 168 14.03 2.98 16.46
N GLY A 169 12.70 2.87 16.46
CA GLY A 169 11.75 3.99 16.50
C GLY A 169 11.24 4.36 17.89
N GLY A 170 11.63 3.63 18.94
CA GLY A 170 11.18 3.79 20.32
C GLY A 170 9.83 3.13 20.63
N LYS A 171 8.93 3.06 19.65
CA LYS A 171 7.64 2.36 19.75
C LYS A 171 7.06 2.02 18.38
N ALA A 172 6.14 1.05 18.36
CA ALA A 172 5.24 0.78 17.25
C ALA A 172 3.83 0.53 17.83
N PRO A 173 2.76 1.12 17.29
CA PRO A 173 2.71 2.03 16.14
C PRO A 173 3.28 3.44 16.40
N PHE A 174 3.55 4.16 15.31
CA PHE A 174 4.00 5.56 15.27
C PHE A 174 5.39 5.75 15.92
N PRO A 175 6.49 5.40 15.23
CA PRO A 175 7.84 5.65 15.71
C PRO A 175 8.09 7.15 15.92
N VAL A 176 9.08 7.48 16.75
CA VAL A 176 9.34 8.86 17.21
C VAL A 176 10.82 9.24 17.16
N CYS A 177 11.66 8.48 16.44
CA CYS A 177 13.11 8.65 16.50
C CYS A 177 13.68 9.61 15.44
N GLU A 178 12.94 9.93 14.39
CA GLU A 178 13.45 10.82 13.34
C GLU A 178 13.38 12.29 13.74
N TYR A 179 14.33 13.07 13.22
CA TYR A 179 14.40 14.52 13.39
C TYR A 179 15.04 15.13 12.14
N PRO A 180 14.77 16.39 11.76
CA PRO A 180 15.38 16.98 10.56
C PRO A 180 16.90 16.81 10.56
N GLY A 181 17.42 16.25 9.46
CA GLY A 181 18.82 15.89 9.27
C GLY A 181 19.22 14.50 9.77
N GLY A 182 18.30 13.67 10.27
CA GLY A 182 18.61 12.27 10.59
C GLY A 182 17.68 11.59 11.58
N VAL A 183 18.28 10.95 12.59
CA VAL A 183 17.61 10.16 13.63
C VAL A 183 18.29 10.36 15.00
N THR A 184 17.55 10.15 16.07
CA THR A 184 18.01 10.28 17.46
C THR A 184 18.53 8.96 18.06
N VAL A 185 18.20 7.82 17.43
CA VAL A 185 18.59 6.50 17.90
C VAL A 185 20.04 6.18 17.51
N LYS A 186 20.78 5.53 18.42
CA LYS A 186 22.17 5.10 18.18
C LYS A 186 22.24 3.64 17.74
N PRO A 187 23.04 3.31 16.71
CA PRO A 187 23.30 1.94 16.33
C PRO A 187 24.25 1.30 17.35
N THR A 188 23.73 0.37 18.14
CA THR A 188 24.52 -0.43 19.09
C THR A 188 24.53 -1.89 18.65
N LEU A 189 25.56 -2.64 19.04
CA LEU A 189 25.71 -4.05 18.65
C LEU A 189 24.49 -4.90 19.05
N ASP A 190 23.90 -4.64 20.21
CA ASP A 190 22.69 -5.31 20.69
C ASP A 190 21.47 -5.01 19.80
N ARG A 191 21.31 -3.77 19.31
CA ARG A 191 20.21 -3.42 18.38
C ARG A 191 20.39 -4.11 17.03
N ILE A 192 21.61 -4.15 16.52
CA ILE A 192 21.92 -4.80 15.24
C ILE A 192 21.65 -6.31 15.34
N ALA A 193 22.24 -6.98 16.35
CA ALA A 193 22.02 -8.41 16.58
C ALA A 193 20.54 -8.73 16.84
N GLY A 194 19.86 -7.89 17.63
CA GLY A 194 18.43 -8.02 17.93
C GLY A 194 17.53 -7.81 16.71
N THR A 195 17.95 -6.98 15.75
CA THR A 195 17.26 -6.79 14.46
C THR A 195 17.42 -8.02 13.60
N ILE A 196 18.66 -8.50 13.40
CA ILE A 196 18.94 -9.68 12.57
C ILE A 196 18.16 -10.89 13.10
N ALA A 197 18.23 -11.18 14.40
CA ALA A 197 17.53 -12.32 14.98
C ALA A 197 16.00 -12.30 14.76
N ARG A 198 15.38 -11.11 14.77
CA ARG A 198 13.94 -10.94 14.54
C ARG A 198 13.60 -11.01 13.05
N MET A 199 14.34 -10.30 12.22
CA MET A 199 14.10 -10.26 10.79
C MET A 199 14.39 -11.59 10.12
N SER A 200 15.31 -12.40 10.64
CA SER A 200 15.50 -13.79 10.16
C SER A 200 14.25 -14.66 10.34
N LYS A 201 13.47 -14.45 11.42
CA LYS A 201 12.21 -15.17 11.63
C LYS A 201 11.14 -14.71 10.64
N VAL A 202 11.02 -13.39 10.45
CA VAL A 202 10.09 -12.78 9.49
C VAL A 202 10.43 -13.22 8.06
N TRP A 203 11.70 -13.22 7.69
CA TRP A 203 12.19 -13.71 6.41
C TRP A 203 11.87 -15.18 6.21
N HIS A 204 12.13 -16.04 7.21
CA HIS A 204 11.80 -17.45 7.13
C HIS A 204 10.30 -17.68 6.88
N PHE A 205 9.44 -16.96 7.60
CA PHE A 205 8.00 -17.00 7.36
C PHE A 205 7.62 -16.54 5.95
N ALA A 206 8.19 -15.43 5.47
CA ALA A 206 7.93 -14.95 4.12
C ALA A 206 8.37 -15.97 3.06
N ALA A 207 9.58 -16.50 3.18
CA ALA A 207 10.18 -17.40 2.19
C ALA A 207 9.61 -18.82 2.22
N LYS A 208 9.21 -19.35 3.38
CA LYS A 208 8.78 -20.75 3.52
C LYS A 208 7.28 -20.92 3.77
N THR A 209 6.57 -19.88 4.18
CA THR A 209 5.12 -19.92 4.37
C THR A 209 4.42 -19.05 3.34
N MET A 210 4.68 -17.74 3.31
CA MET A 210 3.97 -16.81 2.43
C MET A 210 4.17 -17.10 0.95
N TYR A 211 5.41 -17.39 0.55
CA TYR A 211 5.70 -17.77 -0.83
C TYR A 211 4.95 -19.05 -1.25
N ASN A 212 4.99 -20.09 -0.42
CA ASN A 212 4.32 -21.36 -0.71
C ASN A 212 2.79 -21.22 -0.75
N ASP A 213 2.21 -20.44 0.16
CA ASP A 213 0.78 -20.14 0.14
C ASP A 213 0.39 -19.44 -1.16
N ILE A 214 1.18 -18.46 -1.62
CA ILE A 214 0.94 -17.77 -2.90
C ILE A 214 1.09 -18.72 -4.09
N LEU A 215 2.05 -19.64 -4.08
CA LEU A 215 2.17 -20.66 -5.13
C LEU A 215 0.94 -21.57 -5.18
N THR A 216 0.42 -21.99 -4.03
CA THR A 216 -0.83 -22.75 -3.96
C THR A 216 -2.01 -21.94 -4.51
N LEU A 217 -2.12 -20.64 -4.16
CA LEU A 217 -3.14 -19.76 -4.75
C LEU A 217 -3.03 -19.70 -6.28
N ARG A 218 -1.81 -19.63 -6.82
CA ARG A 218 -1.56 -19.61 -8.26
C ARG A 218 -2.01 -20.91 -8.93
N GLU A 219 -1.71 -22.07 -8.36
CA GLU A 219 -2.15 -23.36 -8.89
C GLU A 219 -3.69 -23.45 -8.93
N GLN A 220 -4.36 -22.95 -7.90
CA GLN A 220 -5.82 -22.95 -7.82
C GLN A 220 -6.47 -21.92 -8.75
N SER A 221 -5.74 -20.87 -9.14
CA SER A 221 -6.19 -19.87 -10.13
C SER A 221 -6.65 -20.52 -11.44
N ALA A 222 -5.88 -21.50 -11.94
CA ALA A 222 -6.21 -22.20 -13.19
C ALA A 222 -7.54 -22.97 -13.08
N HIS A 223 -7.77 -23.63 -11.94
CA HIS A 223 -9.03 -24.35 -11.70
C HIS A 223 -10.22 -23.39 -11.62
N ILE A 224 -10.05 -22.23 -10.97
CA ILE A 224 -11.07 -21.17 -10.98
C ILE A 224 -11.33 -20.72 -12.43
N GLY A 225 -10.28 -20.58 -13.22
CA GLY A 225 -10.32 -20.32 -14.66
C GLY A 225 -11.26 -21.27 -15.40
N GLU A 226 -11.02 -22.58 -15.28
CA GLU A 226 -11.82 -23.63 -15.90
C GLU A 226 -13.29 -23.58 -15.49
N VAL A 227 -13.55 -23.46 -14.17
CA VAL A 227 -14.92 -23.47 -13.63
C VAL A 227 -15.69 -22.23 -14.12
N VAL A 228 -15.10 -21.05 -14.03
CA VAL A 228 -15.75 -19.79 -14.45
C VAL A 228 -15.94 -19.77 -15.96
N SER A 229 -14.95 -20.19 -16.74
CA SER A 229 -15.06 -20.31 -18.19
C SER A 229 -16.21 -21.23 -18.59
N SER A 230 -16.32 -22.41 -17.96
CA SER A 230 -17.42 -23.34 -18.23
C SER A 230 -18.77 -22.80 -17.76
N LEU A 231 -18.82 -22.09 -16.64
CA LEU A 231 -20.06 -21.58 -16.07
C LEU A 231 -20.62 -20.42 -16.90
N LEU A 232 -19.74 -19.53 -17.36
CA LEU A 232 -20.13 -18.30 -18.05
C LEU A 232 -20.04 -18.40 -19.58
N ASP A 233 -19.45 -19.45 -20.14
CA ASP A 233 -19.14 -19.58 -21.58
C ASP A 233 -18.28 -18.40 -22.10
N ILE A 234 -17.20 -18.11 -21.36
CA ILE A 234 -16.21 -17.07 -21.69
C ILE A 234 -14.79 -17.63 -21.61
N ASP A 235 -13.84 -16.93 -22.21
CA ASP A 235 -12.41 -17.18 -21.98
C ASP A 235 -11.97 -16.46 -20.70
N PHE A 236 -11.83 -17.20 -19.61
CA PHE A 236 -11.38 -16.71 -18.31
C PHE A 236 -10.27 -17.61 -17.76
N ARG A 237 -9.05 -17.08 -17.72
CA ARG A 237 -7.82 -17.82 -17.41
C ARG A 237 -7.67 -18.12 -15.92
N GLY A 238 -8.24 -17.27 -15.06
CA GLY A 238 -8.15 -17.38 -13.61
C GLY A 238 -8.21 -16.03 -12.92
N LEU A 239 -7.69 -15.97 -11.69
CA LEU A 239 -7.60 -14.76 -10.88
C LEU A 239 -6.85 -13.62 -11.58
N GLU A 240 -5.97 -13.92 -12.54
CA GLU A 240 -5.27 -12.92 -13.37
C GLU A 240 -6.20 -12.08 -14.26
N ASP A 241 -7.39 -12.58 -14.57
CA ASP A 241 -8.41 -11.86 -15.35
C ASP A 241 -9.38 -11.09 -14.45
N LEU A 242 -9.29 -11.27 -13.13
CA LEU A 242 -10.12 -10.56 -12.16
C LEU A 242 -9.45 -9.25 -11.75
N GLY A 243 -10.10 -8.11 -12.05
CA GLY A 243 -9.60 -6.79 -11.68
C GLY A 243 -8.29 -6.44 -12.38
N PRO A 244 -8.25 -6.45 -13.75
CA PRO A 244 -7.04 -6.18 -14.50
C PRO A 244 -6.45 -4.84 -14.11
N ALA A 245 -5.12 -4.82 -13.92
CA ALA A 245 -4.40 -3.64 -13.48
C ALA A 245 -4.57 -2.48 -14.48
N TYR A 246 -4.62 -1.25 -13.97
CA TYR A 246 -4.80 -0.07 -14.80
C TYR A 246 -3.58 0.17 -15.71
N PRO A 247 -3.70 0.59 -16.98
CA PRO A 247 -2.55 0.66 -17.90
C PRO A 247 -1.40 1.57 -17.45
N TYR A 248 -1.65 2.52 -16.54
CA TYR A 248 -0.64 3.47 -16.08
C TYR A 248 -0.21 3.16 -14.64
N LYS A 249 1.11 3.06 -14.40
CA LYS A 249 1.69 2.73 -13.08
C LYS A 249 2.62 3.84 -12.60
N LEU A 250 2.47 4.28 -11.36
CA LEU A 250 3.28 5.35 -10.79
C LEU A 250 4.04 4.86 -9.55
N SER A 251 5.31 5.22 -9.46
CA SER A 251 6.16 4.96 -8.30
C SER A 251 7.02 6.18 -7.99
N TYR A 252 7.16 6.52 -6.71
CA TYR A 252 8.08 7.57 -6.27
C TYR A 252 9.42 7.00 -5.81
N GLY A 253 9.59 5.68 -5.89
CA GLY A 253 10.73 4.95 -5.34
C GLY A 253 10.64 4.73 -3.82
N LEU A 254 11.41 3.77 -3.32
CA LEU A 254 11.53 3.42 -1.90
C LEU A 254 12.95 2.96 -1.61
N PHE A 255 13.37 3.10 -0.35
CA PHE A 255 14.67 2.65 0.16
C PHE A 255 15.84 3.26 -0.61
N PRO A 256 16.09 4.58 -0.44
CA PRO A 256 17.27 5.24 -1.01
C PRO A 256 18.56 4.54 -0.62
N ASP A 257 19.55 4.57 -1.51
CA ASP A 257 20.91 4.19 -1.19
C ASP A 257 21.46 5.13 -0.11
N HIS A 258 22.01 4.55 0.95
CA HIS A 258 22.55 5.33 2.06
C HIS A 258 23.87 6.00 1.74
N GLU A 259 24.66 5.48 0.79
CA GLU A 259 25.91 6.08 0.34
C GLU A 259 25.71 7.03 -0.86
N ASN A 260 24.60 6.90 -1.59
CA ASN A 260 24.28 7.73 -2.76
C ASN A 260 22.84 8.26 -2.71
N TYR A 261 22.70 9.44 -2.11
CA TYR A 261 21.42 10.11 -1.90
C TYR A 261 21.11 11.19 -2.96
N ASP A 262 21.98 11.39 -3.95
CA ASP A 262 21.90 12.52 -4.88
C ASP A 262 20.66 12.45 -5.79
N ASP A 263 20.39 11.30 -6.41
CA ASP A 263 19.19 11.09 -7.25
C ASP A 263 17.90 11.18 -6.41
N TRP A 264 17.98 10.84 -5.12
CA TRP A 264 16.84 11.00 -4.21
C TRP A 264 16.47 12.46 -4.00
N VAL A 265 17.48 13.32 -3.82
CA VAL A 265 17.37 14.77 -3.61
C VAL A 265 17.07 15.50 -4.90
N ALA A 266 17.69 15.14 -6.03
CA ALA A 266 17.42 15.73 -7.34
C ALA A 266 15.92 15.68 -7.66
N LEU A 267 15.28 14.53 -7.43
CA LEU A 267 13.85 14.40 -7.62
C LEU A 267 13.03 15.26 -6.64
N GLN A 268 13.46 15.41 -5.38
CA GLN A 268 12.82 16.31 -4.42
C GLN A 268 12.94 17.78 -4.83
N ASN A 269 14.04 18.16 -5.49
CA ASN A 269 14.26 19.48 -6.05
C ASN A 269 13.47 19.73 -7.34
N GLY A 270 12.69 18.75 -7.81
CA GLY A 270 11.82 18.87 -8.98
C GLY A 270 12.47 18.40 -10.29
N GLU A 271 13.67 17.81 -10.25
CA GLU A 271 14.28 17.22 -11.44
C GLU A 271 13.58 15.88 -11.77
N PRO A 272 13.03 15.70 -12.98
CA PRO A 272 12.46 14.42 -13.37
C PRO A 272 13.51 13.31 -13.31
N GLY A 273 13.15 12.16 -12.75
CA GLY A 273 14.11 11.07 -12.59
C GLY A 273 13.50 9.74 -12.19
N ARG A 274 14.37 8.76 -11.92
CA ARG A 274 13.97 7.39 -11.59
C ARG A 274 14.51 6.86 -10.27
N ARG A 275 15.35 7.60 -9.53
CA ARG A 275 15.90 7.11 -8.25
C ARG A 275 16.56 5.74 -8.42
N LYS A 276 17.45 5.61 -9.40
CA LYS A 276 18.04 4.32 -9.82
C LYS A 276 19.01 3.74 -8.80
N SER A 277 19.49 4.55 -7.85
CA SER A 277 20.28 4.05 -6.71
C SER A 277 19.40 3.38 -5.64
N ALA A 278 18.10 3.70 -5.59
CA ALA A 278 17.19 3.14 -4.60
C ALA A 278 16.81 1.68 -4.92
N VAL A 279 16.42 0.90 -3.91
CA VAL A 279 15.99 -0.50 -4.11
C VAL A 279 14.74 -0.59 -4.99
N ILE A 280 13.81 0.35 -4.82
CA ILE A 280 12.64 0.50 -5.67
C ILE A 280 12.75 1.82 -6.40
N HIS A 281 12.64 1.76 -7.73
CA HIS A 281 12.78 2.93 -8.58
C HIS A 281 11.51 3.78 -8.59
N ALA A 282 11.70 5.08 -8.77
CA ALA A 282 10.65 5.99 -9.22
C ALA A 282 10.42 5.80 -10.73
N GLY A 283 9.22 6.21 -11.17
CA GLY A 283 8.88 6.22 -12.58
C GLY A 283 7.38 6.39 -12.80
N ALA A 284 7.06 6.75 -14.04
CA ALA A 284 5.73 6.67 -14.60
C ALA A 284 5.77 5.68 -15.77
N TRP A 285 5.05 4.57 -15.66
CA TRP A 285 4.97 3.55 -16.71
C TRP A 285 3.63 3.63 -17.42
N ASP A 286 3.67 3.61 -18.75
CA ASP A 286 2.51 3.66 -19.64
C ASP A 286 2.55 2.63 -20.78
N GLY A 287 3.38 1.60 -20.60
CA GLY A 287 3.85 0.70 -21.64
C GLY A 287 5.37 0.73 -21.73
N ASP A 288 5.96 1.91 -21.52
CA ASP A 288 7.42 2.12 -21.43
C ASP A 288 7.82 2.73 -20.09
N PHE A 289 9.11 2.68 -19.76
CA PHE A 289 9.66 3.44 -18.63
C PHE A 289 9.74 4.93 -18.96
N LYS A 290 9.13 5.78 -18.13
CA LYS A 290 9.32 7.24 -18.15
C LYS A 290 9.86 7.73 -16.81
N ASP A 291 10.58 8.84 -16.86
CA ASP A 291 11.00 9.56 -15.67
C ASP A 291 9.78 10.09 -14.92
N PHE A 292 9.85 10.03 -13.59
CA PHE A 292 8.84 10.59 -12.72
C PHE A 292 9.12 12.07 -12.49
N ASP A 293 8.11 12.91 -12.71
CA ASP A 293 8.16 14.36 -12.62
C ASP A 293 7.10 14.88 -11.65
N LEU A 294 7.53 15.37 -10.48
CA LEU A 294 6.63 15.86 -9.43
C LEU A 294 5.67 16.95 -9.93
N SER A 295 6.11 17.80 -10.86
CA SER A 295 5.32 18.95 -11.34
C SER A 295 4.01 18.54 -12.05
N LYS A 296 3.93 17.27 -12.48
CA LYS A 296 2.77 16.74 -13.20
C LYS A 296 1.64 16.27 -12.29
N ILE A 297 1.82 16.30 -10.97
CA ILE A 297 0.79 15.88 -10.01
C ILE A 297 -0.26 16.98 -9.85
N LYS A 298 -1.53 16.63 -10.01
CA LYS A 298 -2.65 17.52 -9.68
C LYS A 298 -3.75 16.77 -8.94
N GLU A 299 -4.48 17.47 -8.09
CA GLU A 299 -5.65 16.92 -7.40
C GLU A 299 -6.95 17.56 -7.87
N TYR A 300 -7.92 16.74 -8.29
CA TYR A 300 -9.24 17.20 -8.71
C TYR A 300 -10.30 16.91 -7.65
N VAL A 301 -11.34 17.75 -7.58
CA VAL A 301 -12.38 17.60 -6.54
C VAL A 301 -13.81 17.62 -7.07
N LYS A 302 -14.02 17.44 -8.38
CA LYS A 302 -15.35 17.49 -9.01
C LYS A 302 -16.41 16.66 -8.26
N TYR A 303 -16.07 15.42 -7.90
CA TYR A 303 -16.95 14.50 -7.17
C TYR A 303 -16.56 14.28 -5.71
N SER A 304 -15.67 15.12 -5.19
CA SER A 304 -15.19 15.08 -3.82
C SER A 304 -15.86 16.19 -3.00
N LYS A 305 -16.04 15.97 -1.70
CA LYS A 305 -16.70 16.89 -0.76
C LYS A 305 -15.80 18.10 -0.38
N TYR A 306 -15.25 18.78 -1.38
CA TYR A 306 -14.45 20.01 -1.26
C TYR A 306 -14.94 21.08 -2.22
N ASP A 307 -14.71 22.34 -1.88
CA ASP A 307 -15.04 23.47 -2.75
C ASP A 307 -14.33 23.39 -4.11
N ASP A 308 -15.00 23.83 -5.18
CA ASP A 308 -14.46 23.74 -6.55
C ASP A 308 -13.19 24.57 -6.75
N SER A 309 -12.95 25.59 -5.90
CA SER A 309 -11.70 26.33 -5.89
C SER A 309 -10.46 25.50 -5.50
N CYS A 310 -10.63 24.25 -5.06
CA CYS A 310 -9.54 23.32 -4.76
C CYS A 310 -9.14 22.42 -5.95
N THR A 311 -9.82 22.51 -7.10
CA THR A 311 -9.63 21.54 -8.19
C THR A 311 -8.44 21.87 -9.09
N GLY A 312 -7.76 20.83 -9.59
CA GLY A 312 -6.73 20.93 -10.62
C GLY A 312 -5.42 21.58 -10.14
N LEU A 313 -5.17 21.59 -8.83
CA LEU A 313 -4.01 22.22 -8.23
C LEU A 313 -2.90 21.20 -7.97
N HIS A 314 -1.66 21.61 -8.15
CA HIS A 314 -0.50 20.88 -7.65
C HIS A 314 -0.48 20.94 -6.11
N PRO A 315 -0.06 19.90 -5.37
CA PRO A 315 -0.09 19.89 -3.91
C PRO A 315 0.60 21.07 -3.21
N SER A 316 1.66 21.65 -3.81
CA SER A 316 2.34 22.85 -3.27
C SER A 316 1.46 24.11 -3.27
N GLU A 317 0.45 24.15 -4.12
CA GLU A 317 -0.55 25.23 -4.21
C GLU A 317 -1.94 24.74 -3.74
N GLY A 318 -2.00 23.52 -3.22
CA GLY A 318 -3.21 22.81 -2.88
C GLY A 318 -4.04 23.52 -1.81
N LYS A 319 -5.35 23.35 -1.90
CA LYS A 319 -6.32 23.86 -0.93
C LYS A 319 -7.17 22.71 -0.41
N THR A 320 -7.55 22.81 0.86
CA THR A 320 -8.46 21.85 1.51
C THR A 320 -9.55 22.62 2.21
N ILE A 321 -10.66 22.82 1.50
CA ILE A 321 -11.84 23.55 1.96
C ILE A 321 -13.01 22.57 1.92
N PRO A 322 -13.36 21.93 3.04
CA PRO A 322 -14.45 20.95 3.09
C PRO A 322 -15.80 21.56 2.70
N LYS A 323 -16.56 20.84 1.87
CA LYS A 323 -17.91 21.20 1.42
C LYS A 323 -18.76 19.93 1.38
N LYS A 324 -19.22 19.51 2.56
CA LYS A 324 -19.92 18.23 2.78
C LYS A 324 -21.11 18.03 1.84
N ASP A 325 -21.92 19.08 1.67
CA ASP A 325 -23.19 19.04 0.92
C ASP A 325 -23.02 19.53 -0.53
N LYS A 326 -21.82 19.39 -1.10
CA LYS A 326 -21.56 19.72 -2.50
C LYS A 326 -22.39 18.83 -3.43
N SER A 327 -23.17 19.45 -4.31
CA SER A 327 -23.97 18.74 -5.30
C SER A 327 -23.12 17.82 -6.17
N GLY A 328 -23.55 16.57 -6.33
CA GLY A 328 -22.87 15.54 -7.12
C GLY A 328 -21.62 14.91 -6.47
N ALA A 329 -21.17 15.40 -5.31
CA ALA A 329 -20.03 14.80 -4.61
C ALA A 329 -20.43 13.51 -3.88
N TYR A 330 -19.61 12.47 -3.98
CA TYR A 330 -19.87 11.16 -3.37
C TYR A 330 -18.71 10.61 -2.53
N ALA A 331 -17.61 11.34 -2.40
CA ALA A 331 -16.38 10.89 -1.72
C ALA A 331 -15.69 12.01 -0.94
N TRP A 332 -14.99 11.68 0.14
CA TRP A 332 -14.05 12.58 0.84
C TRP A 332 -12.63 12.53 0.28
N ALA A 333 -12.26 11.50 -0.46
CA ALA A 333 -11.00 11.45 -1.18
C ALA A 333 -11.02 12.46 -2.34
N LYS A 334 -9.94 13.23 -2.49
CA LYS A 334 -9.64 13.97 -3.72
C LYS A 334 -9.31 12.96 -4.84
N ALA A 335 -9.27 13.42 -6.08
CA ALA A 335 -8.94 12.61 -7.25
C ALA A 335 -7.57 13.01 -7.81
N PRO A 336 -6.45 12.49 -7.26
CA PRO A 336 -5.12 12.77 -7.76
C PRO A 336 -4.94 12.23 -9.19
N ARG A 337 -4.17 12.96 -9.99
CA ARG A 337 -3.81 12.66 -11.37
C ARG A 337 -2.33 12.95 -11.57
N TYR A 338 -1.72 12.21 -12.48
CA TYR A 338 -0.39 12.49 -12.98
C TYR A 338 -0.52 12.76 -14.48
N ASP A 339 -0.07 13.93 -14.93
CA ASP A 339 -0.26 14.36 -16.33
C ASP A 339 -1.74 14.30 -16.75
N ASP A 340 -2.62 14.76 -15.85
CA ASP A 340 -4.08 14.77 -15.98
C ASP A 340 -4.74 13.37 -16.20
N LYS A 341 -3.97 12.29 -16.04
CA LYS A 341 -4.41 10.90 -16.18
C LYS A 341 -4.46 10.17 -14.83
N PRO A 342 -5.38 9.21 -14.64
CA PRO A 342 -5.36 8.33 -13.48
C PRO A 342 -4.20 7.33 -13.58
N TYR A 343 -3.55 7.05 -12.47
CA TYR A 343 -2.48 6.06 -12.36
C TYR A 343 -2.78 5.11 -11.22
N GLU A 344 -2.38 3.86 -11.37
CA GLU A 344 -2.34 2.88 -10.28
C GLU A 344 -1.00 2.99 -9.54
N VAL A 345 -1.06 2.90 -8.21
CA VAL A 345 0.09 2.89 -7.30
C VAL A 345 0.05 1.60 -6.47
N GLY A 346 1.13 1.31 -5.75
CA GLY A 346 1.20 0.15 -4.85
C GLY A 346 2.28 -0.85 -5.24
N PRO A 347 2.26 -2.07 -4.65
CA PRO A 347 3.31 -3.06 -4.86
C PRO A 347 3.53 -3.39 -6.34
N PHE A 348 2.47 -3.68 -7.10
CA PHE A 348 2.59 -4.01 -8.52
C PHE A 348 3.18 -2.84 -9.33
N ALA A 349 2.67 -1.62 -9.14
CA ALA A 349 3.19 -0.43 -9.81
C ALA A 349 4.69 -0.19 -9.54
N ARG A 350 5.15 -0.42 -8.30
CA ARG A 350 6.56 -0.32 -7.91
C ARG A 350 7.42 -1.35 -8.63
N MET A 351 6.95 -2.59 -8.68
CA MET A 351 7.71 -3.65 -9.31
C MET A 351 7.80 -3.45 -10.83
N VAL A 352 6.70 -3.05 -11.48
CA VAL A 352 6.71 -2.69 -12.91
C VAL A 352 7.70 -1.55 -13.18
N ASN A 353 7.69 -0.49 -12.37
CA ASN A 353 8.62 0.62 -12.53
C ASN A 353 10.08 0.25 -12.21
N THR A 354 10.34 -0.85 -11.51
CA THR A 354 11.70 -1.26 -11.13
C THR A 354 12.26 -2.32 -12.09
N PHE A 355 11.46 -3.35 -12.38
CA PHE A 355 11.89 -4.56 -13.09
C PHE A 355 11.18 -4.76 -14.44
N GLY A 356 10.16 -3.97 -14.76
CA GLY A 356 9.32 -4.20 -15.93
C GLY A 356 8.29 -5.32 -15.70
N LEU A 357 7.85 -5.97 -16.77
CA LEU A 357 6.87 -7.06 -16.71
C LEU A 357 7.50 -8.46 -16.76
N ASP A 358 8.80 -8.55 -17.05
CA ASP A 358 9.54 -9.79 -17.24
C ASP A 358 10.45 -10.07 -16.05
N TRP A 359 9.89 -10.76 -15.06
CA TRP A 359 10.48 -11.03 -13.76
C TRP A 359 10.20 -12.47 -13.35
N THR A 360 11.25 -13.16 -12.90
CA THR A 360 11.21 -14.53 -12.39
C THR A 360 11.49 -14.50 -10.88
N PHE A 361 10.74 -15.30 -10.13
CA PHE A 361 10.97 -15.50 -8.70
C PHE A 361 11.55 -16.89 -8.49
N GLU A 362 12.83 -16.96 -8.15
CA GLU A 362 13.44 -18.18 -7.62
C GLU A 362 13.56 -18.02 -6.11
N ALA A 363 12.68 -18.69 -5.35
CA ALA A 363 12.80 -18.72 -3.90
C ALA A 363 13.83 -19.77 -3.49
N THR A 364 15.02 -19.34 -3.06
CA THR A 364 16.02 -20.20 -2.42
C THR A 364 15.75 -20.35 -0.92
#